data_AF-T0Y5J8-F1
#
_entry.id   AF-T0Y5J8-F1
#
_cell.length_a   1.000
_cell.length_b   1.000
_cell.length_c   1.000
_cell.angle_alpha   90.00
_cell.angle_beta   90.00
_cell.angle_gamma   90.00
#
_symmetry.space_group_name_H-M   'P 1'
#
loop_
_entity.id
_entity.type
_entity.pdbx_description
1 polymer ?
#
loop_
_entity_poly.entity_id
_entity_poly.type
_entity_poly.pdbx_seq_one_letter_code
_entity_poly.pdbx_strand_id
1 'polypeptide(L)' 'MLTDPHWARYWSATAEAPWLYDARRHAFFTYDDPQSLALKGAFVRRAHLRGAMIWVLGEDDARNSLLHGLLSGLRPRASR' A
#
# COMPACT_ATOMS: atom_id res chain seq x y z
N MET A 1 -12.90 -2.31 -9.27
CA MET A 1 -12.43 -3.51 -8.54
C MET A 1 -12.49 -3.31 -7.04
N LEU A 2 -11.78 -2.33 -6.46
CA LEU A 2 -11.81 -2.08 -5.00
C LEU A 2 -13.21 -1.75 -4.43
N THR A 3 -14.13 -1.27 -5.27
CA THR A 3 -15.50 -0.89 -4.91
C THR A 3 -16.55 -1.90 -5.38
N ASP A 4 -16.14 -2.97 -6.06
CA ASP A 4 -17.05 -4.02 -6.53
C ASP A 4 -17.33 -5.00 -5.37
N PRO A 5 -18.60 -5.22 -4.98
CA PRO A 5 -18.97 -6.00 -3.80
C PRO A 5 -18.62 -7.48 -3.90
N HIS A 6 -18.27 -7.99 -5.09
CA HIS A 6 -17.83 -9.38 -5.26
C HIS A 6 -16.38 -9.62 -4.84
N TRP A 7 -15.59 -8.54 -4.69
CA TRP A 7 -14.24 -8.61 -4.17
C TRP A 7 -14.22 -8.49 -2.66
N ALA A 8 -13.88 -9.57 -1.97
CA ALA A 8 -13.63 -9.52 -0.53
C ALA A 8 -12.18 -9.08 -0.27
N ARG A 9 -12.01 -8.01 0.52
CA ARG A 9 -10.70 -7.50 0.96
C ARG A 9 -10.23 -8.19 2.23
N TYR A 10 -8.99 -8.62 2.20
CA TYR A 10 -8.28 -9.23 3.32
C TYR A 10 -6.95 -8.52 3.55
N TRP A 11 -6.36 -8.73 4.73
CA TRP A 11 -5.06 -8.22 5.11
C TRP A 11 -4.15 -9.36 5.55
N SER A 12 -2.95 -9.43 5.00
CA SER A 12 -1.91 -10.34 5.47
C SER A 12 -1.09 -9.65 6.56
N ALA A 13 -1.21 -10.09 7.80
CA ALA A 13 -0.42 -9.56 8.92
C ALA A 13 1.08 -9.85 8.75
N THR A 14 1.44 -11.00 8.17
CA THR A 14 2.83 -11.39 7.95
C THR A 14 3.49 -10.58 6.84
N ALA A 15 2.77 -10.33 5.74
CA ALA A 15 3.30 -9.58 4.59
C ALA A 15 3.08 -8.07 4.69
N GLU A 16 2.26 -7.62 5.65
CA GLU A 16 1.82 -6.23 5.78
C GLU A 16 1.22 -5.67 4.48
N ALA A 17 0.39 -6.47 3.80
CA ALA A 17 -0.17 -6.14 2.49
C ALA A 17 -1.64 -6.57 2.36
N PRO A 18 -2.46 -5.80 1.62
CA PRO A 18 -3.82 -6.18 1.30
C PRO A 18 -3.87 -7.15 0.11
N TRP A 19 -4.96 -7.91 0.05
CA TRP A 19 -5.29 -8.72 -1.11
C TRP A 19 -6.80 -8.85 -1.26
N LEU A 20 -7.23 -9.17 -2.48
CA LEU A 20 -8.61 -9.37 -2.84
C LEU A 20 -8.83 -10.78 -3.35
N TYR A 21 -9.97 -11.36 -3.02
CA TYR A 21 -10.41 -12.63 -3.56
C TYR A 21 -11.88 -12.60 -3.93
N ASP A 22 -12.16 -13.09 -5.14
CA ASP A 22 -13.50 -13.31 -5.65
C ASP A 22 -13.71 -14.82 -5.81
N ALA A 23 -14.49 -15.40 -4.90
CA ALA A 23 -14.77 -16.83 -4.88
C ALA A 23 -15.60 -17.30 -6.09
N ARG A 24 -16.36 -16.42 -6.75
CA ARG A 24 -17.17 -16.77 -7.92
C ARG A 24 -16.30 -16.92 -9.16
N ARG A 25 -15.29 -16.06 -9.28
CA ARG A 25 -14.34 -16.05 -10.42
C ARG A 25 -13.06 -16.86 -10.16
N HIS A 26 -12.87 -17.33 -8.93
CA HIS A 26 -11.65 -18.00 -8.48
C HIS A 26 -10.41 -17.13 -8.73
N ALA A 27 -10.56 -15.82 -8.58
CA ALA A 27 -9.54 -14.85 -8.92
C ALA A 27 -8.97 -14.21 -7.66
N PHE A 28 -7.65 -14.04 -7.65
CA PHE A 28 -6.88 -13.52 -6.53
C PHE A 28 -6.01 -12.36 -7.02
N PHE A 29 -6.00 -11.27 -6.26
CA PHE A 29 -5.21 -10.08 -6.60
C PHE A 29 -4.51 -9.52 -5.37
N THR A 30 -3.21 -9.30 -5.50
CA THR A 30 -2.39 -8.57 -4.52
C THR A 30 -2.15 -7.16 -5.01
N TYR A 31 -2.06 -6.22 -4.09
CA TYR A 31 -1.80 -4.82 -4.43
C TYR A 31 -1.20 -4.09 -3.23
N ASP A 32 -0.78 -2.85 -3.45
CA ASP A 32 -0.44 -1.92 -2.38
C ASP A 32 -1.58 -0.92 -2.17
N ASP A 33 -1.80 -0.53 -0.93
CA ASP A 33 -2.70 0.56 -0.56
C ASP A 33 -1.94 1.60 0.30
N PRO A 34 -2.57 2.73 0.66
CA PRO A 34 -1.89 3.73 1.48
C PRO A 34 -1.39 3.19 2.83
N GLN A 35 -2.03 2.17 3.40
CA GLN A 35 -1.61 1.55 4.67
C GLN A 35 -0.34 0.73 4.47
N SER A 36 -0.29 -0.17 3.49
CA SER A 36 0.91 -0.99 3.23
C SER A 36 2.11 -0.13 2.82
N LEU A 37 1.88 0.93 2.03
CA LEU A 37 2.94 1.86 1.66
C LEU A 37 3.46 2.71 2.83
N ALA A 38 2.60 3.11 3.75
CA ALA A 38 3.04 3.76 4.99
C ALA A 38 3.92 2.84 5.83
N LEU A 39 3.58 1.55 5.93
CA LEU A 39 4.40 0.55 6.64
C LEU A 39 5.76 0.34 5.95
N LYS A 40 5.79 0.23 4.61
CA LYS A 40 7.04 0.15 3.83
C LYS A 40 7.90 1.41 3.99
N GLY A 41 7.30 2.60 3.95
CA GLY A 41 8.01 3.86 4.20
C GLY A 41 8.60 3.93 5.61
N ALA A 42 7.85 3.45 6.61
CA ALA A 42 8.36 3.35 7.98
C ALA A 42 9.50 2.32 8.09
N PHE A 43 9.41 1.19 7.39
CA PHE A 43 10.48 0.19 7.32
C PHE A 43 11.76 0.76 6.72
N VAL A 44 11.68 1.50 5.60
CA VAL A 44 12.83 2.19 4.99
C VAL A 44 13.60 3.01 6.01
N ARG A 45 12.89 3.75 6.87
CA ARG A 45 13.52 4.53 7.95
C ARG A 45 14.11 3.66 9.05
N ARG A 46 13.35 2.68 9.56
CA ARG A 46 13.80 1.78 10.65
C ARG A 46 15.05 0.99 10.25
N ALA A 47 15.16 0.65 8.98
CA ALA A 47 16.28 -0.08 8.40
C ALA A 47 17.40 0.82 7.86
N HIS A 48 17.33 2.14 8.05
CA HIS A 48 18.32 3.12 7.56
C HIS A 48 18.60 3.03 6.05
N LEU A 49 17.58 2.72 5.24
CA LEU A 49 17.69 2.71 3.78
C LEU A 49 17.55 4.13 3.22
N ARG A 50 18.13 4.37 2.04
CA ARG A 50 18.19 5.72 1.44
C ARG A 50 16.84 6.23 0.90
N GLY A 51 15.89 5.35 0.63
CA GLY A 51 14.60 5.70 0.04
C GLY A 51 13.88 4.50 -0.55
N ALA A 52 12.86 4.78 -1.35
CA ALA A 52 12.07 3.80 -2.09
C ALA A 52 11.89 4.25 -3.55
N MET A 53 11.67 3.28 -4.42
CA MET A 53 11.32 3.49 -5.84
C MET A 53 9.88 3.01 -6.06
N ILE A 54 9.15 3.70 -6.93
CA ILE A 54 7.78 3.34 -7.32
C ILE A 54 7.73 3.09 -8.82
N TRP A 55 6.92 2.11 -9.24
CA TRP A 55 6.64 1.83 -10.64
C TRP A 55 5.14 1.55 -10.83
N VAL A 56 4.41 2.25 -11.71
CA VAL A 56 4.73 3.54 -12.33
C VAL A 56 3.80 4.59 -11.74
N LEU A 57 4.28 5.83 -11.62
CA LEU A 57 3.52 6.94 -11.04
C LEU A 57 2.14 7.14 -11.70
N GLY A 58 2.01 6.84 -12.99
CA GLY A 58 0.75 6.97 -13.73
C GLY A 58 -0.37 6.01 -13.32
N GLU A 59 -0.09 4.98 -12.52
CA GLU A 59 -1.08 4.02 -12.01
C GLU A 59 -1.62 4.42 -10.63
N ASP A 60 -1.20 5.56 -10.07
CA ASP A 60 -1.77 6.11 -8.83
C ASP A 60 -3.11 6.82 -9.13
N ASP A 61 -3.93 7.02 -8.09
CA ASP A 61 -5.18 7.76 -8.25
C ASP A 61 -4.92 9.27 -8.47
N ALA A 62 -5.94 10.00 -8.92
CA ALA A 62 -5.82 11.45 -9.18
C ALA A 62 -5.44 12.29 -7.95
N ARG A 63 -5.44 11.69 -6.75
CA ARG A 63 -5.04 12.32 -5.48
C ARG A 63 -3.64 11.87 -5.03
N ASN A 64 -2.94 11.05 -5.81
CA ASN A 64 -1.66 10.45 -5.49
C ASN A 64 -1.67 9.70 -4.14
N SER A 65 -2.76 8.97 -3.87
CA SER A 65 -2.99 8.33 -2.56
C SER A 65 -1.87 7.36 -2.18
N LEU A 66 -1.31 6.63 -3.15
CA LEU A 66 -0.21 5.70 -2.91
C LEU A 66 1.09 6.44 -2.60
N LEU A 67 1.42 7.47 -3.39
CA LEU A 67 2.57 8.33 -3.12
C LEU A 67 2.50 8.98 -1.73
N HIS A 68 1.33 9.52 -1.36
CA HIS A 68 1.12 10.11 -0.04
C HIS A 68 1.23 9.09 1.09
N GLY A 69 0.70 7.87 0.90
CA GLY A 69 0.88 6.76 1.82
C GLY A 69 2.36 6.47 2.09
N LEU A 70 3.15 6.29 1.02
CA LEU A 70 4.59 6.06 1.13
C LEU A 70 5.32 7.22 1.85
N LEU A 71 5.03 8.47 1.44
CA LEU A 71 5.64 9.66 2.04
C LEU A 71 5.30 9.81 3.53
N SER A 72 4.11 9.39 3.95
CA SER A 72 3.69 9.44 5.37
C SER A 72 4.57 8.54 6.26
N GLY A 73 5.00 7.39 5.73
CA GLY A 73 5.94 6.49 6.42
C GLY A 73 7.38 7.01 6.40
N LEU A 74 7.81 7.62 5.29
CA LEU A 74 9.16 8.13 5.09
C LEU A 74 9.47 9.41 5.89
N ARG A 75 8.46 10.19 6.26
CA ARG A 75 8.65 11.43 7.02
C ARG A 75 8.65 11.16 8.54
N PRO A 76 9.59 11.74 9.31
CA PRO A 76 9.47 11.82 10.76
C PRO A 76 8.15 12.48 11.14
N ARG A 77 7.46 11.97 12.16
CA ARG A 77 6.41 12.76 12.81
C ARG A 77 7.10 14.01 13.34
N ALA A 78 6.60 15.19 12.94
CA ALA A 78 7.07 16.44 13.50
C ALA A 78 6.90 16.38 15.02
N SER A 79 8.00 16.54 15.75
CA SER A 79 7.96 16.82 17.18
C SER A 79 7.23 18.15 17.35
N ARG A 80 6.07 18.11 18.00
CA ARG A 80 5.43 19.32 18.54
C ARG A 80 6.25 19.86 19.69
#